data_AF-C3N2G8-F1
#
_entry.id   AF-C3N2G8-F1
#
_cell.length_a   1.000
_cell.length_b   1.000
_cell.length_c   1.000
_cell.angle_alpha   90.00
_cell.angle_beta   90.00
_cell.angle_gamma   90.00
#
_symmetry.space_group_name_H-M   'P 1'
#
loop_
_entity.id
_entity.type
_entity.pdbx_description
1 polymer ?
#
loop_
_entity_poly.entity_id
_entity_poly.type
_entity_poly.pdbx_seq_one_letter_code
_entity_poly.pdbx_strand_id
1 'polypeptide(L)'
;MANLVDVSKLTKEQKIRLLEKAKEKLGMGKLQEITGRSRKQLYLYLRGYDERGKELDIPQEVMEKIVNALTVDEVYEVVHGFNPREVTINDAIAVISKAVRDPGFRSMFFMLLQKQFGEYLRQTSTSYLVTKEDVELFEKLMKEDRAKSTWKTRINYLRHTLADLNYELSPDKLKEYILELAEENKSRAEHTAKALKLFIKEVVRLRDSHLARELYDSFKIPKAKTSYKPINLTIDTMSVVIVSSLSYKFWY
;
A
#
# COMPACT_ATOMS: atom_id res chain seq x y z
N MET A 1 4.35 -16.41 38.65
CA MET A 1 4.16 -15.98 37.25
C MET A 1 5.44 -16.32 36.51
N ALA A 2 5.34 -16.95 35.34
CA ALA A 2 6.47 -17.57 34.66
C ALA A 2 7.53 -16.54 34.24
N ASN A 3 8.78 -16.75 34.67
CA ASN A 3 9.95 -15.99 34.22
C ASN A 3 10.12 -16.19 32.70
N LEU A 4 9.70 -15.21 31.89
CA LEU A 4 9.85 -15.24 30.44
C LEU A 4 11.28 -14.95 29.98
N VAL A 5 12.13 -14.41 30.86
CA VAL A 5 13.55 -14.12 30.59
C VAL A 5 14.42 -14.68 31.70
N ASP A 6 15.43 -15.45 31.31
CA ASP A 6 16.46 -15.96 32.22
C ASP A 6 17.48 -14.86 32.52
N VAL A 7 17.30 -14.20 33.67
CA VAL A 7 18.12 -13.07 34.13
C VAL A 7 19.60 -13.43 34.25
N SER A 8 19.93 -14.71 34.48
CA SER A 8 21.31 -15.19 34.59
C SER A 8 22.09 -15.10 33.27
N LYS A 9 21.38 -15.06 32.14
CA LYS A 9 21.97 -14.98 30.79
C LYS A 9 22.14 -13.55 30.27
N LEU A 10 21.73 -12.54 31.03
CA LEU A 10 21.82 -11.14 30.60
C LEU A 10 23.26 -10.63 30.65
N THR A 11 23.70 -9.99 29.57
CA THR A 11 24.97 -9.28 29.54
C THR A 11 24.90 -8.06 30.46
N LYS A 12 26.07 -7.59 30.92
CA LYS A 12 26.16 -6.41 31.79
C LYS A 12 25.50 -5.17 31.16
N GLU A 13 25.71 -4.97 29.86
CA GLU A 13 25.09 -3.89 29.10
C GLU A 13 23.56 -3.99 29.07
N GLN A 14 23.01 -5.20 28.87
CA GLN A 14 21.57 -5.43 28.91
C GLN A 14 20.99 -5.14 30.30
N LYS A 15 21.69 -5.54 31.37
CA LYS A 15 21.28 -5.23 32.75
C LYS A 15 21.22 -3.73 33.01
N ILE A 16 22.23 -2.98 32.56
CA ILE A 16 22.29 -1.52 32.70
C ILE A 16 21.14 -0.85 31.92
N ARG A 17 20.93 -1.25 30.67
CA ARG A 17 19.84 -0.71 29.84
C ARG A 17 18.46 -1.03 30.42
N LEU A 18 18.27 -2.21 31.00
CA LEU A 18 17.01 -2.58 31.65
C LEU A 18 16.75 -1.70 32.87
N LEU A 19 17.78 -1.45 33.68
CA LEU A 19 17.68 -0.53 34.80
C LEU A 19 17.40 0.91 34.35
N GLU A 20 17.99 1.35 33.23
CA GLU A 20 17.73 2.66 32.64
C GLU A 20 16.29 2.81 32.15
N LYS A 21 15.77 1.81 31.42
CA LYS A 21 14.37 1.74 30.98
C LYS A 21 13.41 1.75 32.17
N ALA A 22 13.71 0.98 33.21
CA ALA A 22 12.90 0.94 34.43
C ALA A 22 12.90 2.29 35.16
N LYS A 23 14.02 3.02 35.16
CA LYS A 23 14.10 4.38 35.70
C LYS A 23 13.24 5.35 34.91
N GLU A 24 13.25 5.27 33.59
CA GLU A 24 12.43 6.13 32.72
C GLU A 24 10.92 5.92 32.99
N LYS A 25 10.48 4.67 33.14
CA LYS A 25 9.06 4.33 33.26
C LYS A 25 8.50 4.43 34.68
N LEU A 26 9.25 3.95 35.66
CA LEU A 26 8.78 3.84 37.05
C LEU A 26 9.26 5.00 37.92
N GLY A 27 10.32 5.69 37.51
CA GLY A 27 10.99 6.71 38.31
C GLY A 27 11.84 6.13 39.45
N MET A 28 12.78 6.93 39.96
CA MET A 28 13.74 6.47 40.98
C MET A 28 13.10 6.11 42.31
N GLY A 29 12.00 6.76 42.71
CA GLY A 29 11.31 6.46 43.98
C GLY A 29 10.77 5.04 44.01
N LYS A 30 10.00 4.66 42.99
CA LYS A 30 9.43 3.32 42.85
C LYS A 30 10.51 2.24 42.68
N LEU A 31 11.61 2.56 41.99
CA LEU A 31 12.75 1.65 41.90
C LEU A 31 13.37 1.31 43.27
N GLN A 32 13.45 2.28 44.19
CA GLN A 32 13.96 2.00 45.54
C GLN A 32 13.03 1.07 46.32
N GLU A 33 11.71 1.29 46.20
CA GLU A 33 10.70 0.47 46.87
C GLU A 33 10.76 -0.99 46.39
N ILE A 34 10.79 -1.21 45.07
CA ILE A 34 10.80 -2.58 44.53
C ILE A 34 12.15 -3.27 44.77
N THR A 35 13.27 -2.58 44.56
CA THR A 35 14.60 -3.20 44.65
C THR A 35 15.12 -3.30 46.08
N GLY A 36 14.65 -2.45 47.00
CA GLY A 36 15.21 -2.32 48.35
C GLY A 36 16.59 -1.66 48.38
N ARG A 37 16.99 -1.00 47.28
CA ARG A 37 18.32 -0.37 47.12
C ARG A 37 18.22 1.15 47.25
N SER A 38 19.29 1.77 47.75
CA SER A 38 19.34 3.23 47.87
C SER A 38 19.51 3.91 46.51
N ARG A 39 19.09 5.18 46.37
CA ARG A 39 19.31 5.95 45.12
C ARG A 39 20.78 5.94 44.71
N LYS A 40 21.70 6.10 45.67
CA LYS A 40 23.14 6.07 45.42
C LYS A 40 23.57 4.74 44.78
N GLN A 41 23.11 3.61 45.32
CA GLN A 41 23.43 2.28 44.76
C GLN A 41 22.86 2.11 43.34
N LEU A 42 21.62 2.52 43.09
CA LEU A 42 21.02 2.44 41.76
C LEU A 42 21.76 3.30 40.73
N TYR A 43 22.23 4.49 41.10
CA TYR A 43 23.07 5.31 40.22
C TYR A 43 24.46 4.70 39.98
N LEU A 44 25.05 4.03 40.98
CA LEU A 44 26.29 3.29 40.80
C LEU A 44 26.10 2.12 39.83
N TYR A 45 24.97 1.40 39.90
CA TYR A 45 24.63 0.35 38.93
C TYR A 45 24.47 0.89 37.51
N LEU A 46 23.77 2.02 37.33
CA LEU A 46 23.65 2.68 36.03
C LEU A 46 25.01 3.12 35.47
N ARG A 47 25.92 3.57 36.35
CA ARG A 47 27.28 3.96 35.96
C ARG A 47 28.16 2.76 35.62
N GLY A 48 27.90 1.59 36.20
CA GLY A 48 28.62 0.33 35.96
C GLY A 48 30.00 0.22 36.63
N TYR A 49 30.42 1.22 37.41
CA TYR A 49 31.70 1.27 38.14
C TYR A 49 31.54 2.01 39.48
N ASP A 50 32.35 1.65 40.47
CA ASP A 50 32.42 2.31 41.77
C ASP A 50 33.27 3.61 41.74
N GLU A 51 33.33 4.32 42.87
CA GLU A 51 34.12 5.57 43.01
C GLU A 51 35.64 5.36 42.84
N ARG A 52 36.11 4.10 42.88
CA ARG A 52 37.51 3.68 42.71
C ARG A 52 37.77 3.07 41.32
N GLY A 53 36.79 3.13 40.42
CA GLY A 53 36.89 2.58 39.06
C GLY A 53 36.74 1.05 38.99
N LYS A 54 36.35 0.39 40.09
CA LYS A 54 36.08 -1.05 40.08
C LYS A 54 34.76 -1.32 39.40
N GLU A 55 34.77 -2.29 38.51
CA GLU A 55 33.57 -2.71 37.80
C GLU A 55 32.49 -3.23 38.76
N LEU A 56 31.26 -2.74 38.59
CA LEU A 56 30.11 -3.10 39.40
C LEU A 56 29.07 -3.81 38.53
N ASP A 57 28.68 -5.03 38.93
CA ASP A 57 27.58 -5.76 38.30
C ASP A 57 26.29 -5.59 39.11
N ILE A 58 25.15 -5.70 38.43
CA ILE A 58 23.84 -5.62 39.06
C ILE A 58 23.47 -7.01 39.60
N PRO A 59 23.20 -7.15 40.91
CA PRO A 59 22.81 -8.43 41.50
C PRO A 59 21.57 -9.02 40.82
N GLN A 60 21.54 -10.34 40.66
CA GLN A 60 20.45 -11.04 39.97
C GLN A 60 19.08 -10.77 40.62
N GLU A 61 19.01 -10.77 41.95
CA GLU A 61 17.80 -10.45 42.72
C GLU A 61 17.22 -9.06 42.39
N VAL A 62 18.07 -8.08 42.07
CA VAL A 62 17.65 -6.72 41.70
C VAL A 62 17.07 -6.74 40.30
N MET A 63 17.71 -7.47 39.38
CA MET A 63 17.26 -7.60 38.00
C MET A 63 15.94 -8.38 37.88
N GLU A 64 15.74 -9.44 38.67
CA GLU A 64 14.47 -10.18 38.71
C GLU A 64 13.31 -9.26 39.12
N LYS A 65 13.53 -8.39 40.11
CA LYS A 65 12.54 -7.40 40.55
C LYS A 65 12.26 -6.34 39.48
N ILE A 66 13.28 -5.91 38.74
CA ILE A 66 13.14 -4.96 37.63
C ILE A 66 12.36 -5.58 36.47
N VAL A 67 12.72 -6.79 36.05
CA VAL A 67 12.05 -7.53 34.96
C VAL A 67 10.59 -7.79 35.29
N ASN A 68 10.26 -8.14 36.54
CA ASN A 68 8.89 -8.34 36.98
C ASN A 68 8.07 -7.04 37.08
N ALA A 69 8.72 -5.88 37.19
CA ALA A 69 8.06 -4.58 37.27
C ALA A 69 7.84 -3.94 35.91
N LEU A 70 8.53 -4.41 34.87
CA LEU A 70 8.38 -3.97 33.48
C LEU A 70 7.36 -4.85 32.74
N THR A 71 6.77 -4.31 31.68
CA THR A 71 5.94 -5.11 30.77
C THR A 71 6.79 -6.04 29.91
N VAL A 72 6.19 -7.12 29.41
CA VAL A 72 6.87 -8.12 28.57
C VAL A 72 7.54 -7.47 27.35
N ASP A 73 6.84 -6.52 26.72
CA ASP A 73 7.34 -5.82 25.53
C ASP A 73 8.57 -4.95 25.85
N GLU A 74 8.57 -4.26 26.99
CA GLU A 74 9.69 -3.39 27.42
C GLU A 74 10.93 -4.21 27.77
N VAL A 75 10.77 -5.37 28.41
CA VAL A 75 11.88 -6.28 28.68
C VAL A 75 12.44 -6.82 27.35
N TYR A 76 11.56 -7.21 26.43
CA TYR A 76 11.97 -7.76 25.14
C TYR A 76 12.74 -6.73 24.30
N GLU A 77 12.27 -5.48 24.26
CA GLU A 77 12.92 -4.35 23.57
C GLU A 77 14.37 -4.16 24.03
N VAL A 78 14.62 -4.27 25.33
CA VAL A 78 15.95 -4.03 25.88
C VAL A 78 16.87 -5.24 25.75
N VAL A 79 16.34 -6.45 25.98
CA VAL A 79 17.13 -7.69 25.94
C VAL A 79 17.52 -8.03 24.51
N HIS A 80 16.60 -7.87 23.56
CA HIS A 80 16.82 -8.28 22.18
C HIS A 80 17.13 -7.11 21.24
N GLY A 81 17.02 -5.86 21.71
CA GLY A 81 16.81 -4.72 20.81
C GLY A 81 15.44 -4.89 20.13
N PHE A 82 14.84 -3.84 19.58
CA PHE A 82 13.86 -4.08 18.51
C PHE A 82 14.65 -4.63 17.32
N ASN A 83 14.91 -5.94 17.33
CA ASN A 83 15.61 -6.63 16.27
C ASN A 83 14.55 -7.38 15.47
N PRO A 84 14.02 -6.79 14.38
CA PRO A 84 13.71 -7.66 13.28
C PRO A 84 15.05 -8.30 12.93
N ARG A 85 15.28 -9.57 13.33
CA ARG A 85 16.17 -10.40 12.52
C ARG A 85 15.83 -10.07 11.08
N GLU A 86 16.82 -9.84 10.21
CA GLU A 86 16.55 -9.62 8.79
C GLU A 86 15.48 -10.62 8.36
N VAL A 87 14.26 -10.12 8.17
CA VAL A 87 13.11 -10.99 8.01
C VAL A 87 13.31 -11.58 6.64
N THR A 88 13.71 -12.85 6.61
CA THR A 88 13.95 -13.49 5.34
C THR A 88 12.60 -13.73 4.68
N ILE A 89 12.60 -13.88 3.35
CA ILE A 89 11.38 -14.25 2.61
C ILE A 89 10.77 -15.53 3.20
N ASN A 90 11.59 -16.45 3.71
CA ASN A 90 11.14 -17.69 4.33
C ASN A 90 10.35 -17.44 5.63
N ASP A 91 10.75 -16.45 6.44
CA ASP A 91 10.03 -16.10 7.66
C ASP A 91 8.65 -15.51 7.33
N ALA A 92 8.59 -14.65 6.31
CA ALA A 92 7.32 -14.12 5.81
C ALA A 92 6.40 -15.24 5.28
N ILE A 93 6.95 -16.17 4.49
CA ILE A 93 6.21 -17.33 3.99
C ILE A 93 5.75 -18.23 5.15
N ALA A 94 6.55 -18.41 6.19
CA ALA A 94 6.20 -19.22 7.35
C ALA A 94 5.02 -18.61 8.13
N VAL A 95 5.04 -17.29 8.34
CA VAL A 95 3.94 -16.55 8.98
C VAL A 95 2.65 -16.67 8.16
N ILE A 96 2.72 -16.45 6.84
CA ILE A 96 1.58 -16.61 5.93
C ILE A 96 1.05 -18.06 5.97
N SER A 97 1.94 -19.04 5.86
CA SER A 97 1.58 -20.47 5.88
C SER A 97 0.89 -20.87 7.19
N LYS A 98 1.35 -20.32 8.32
CA LYS A 98 0.70 -20.53 9.61
C LYS A 98 -0.69 -19.89 9.66
N ALA A 99 -0.84 -18.66 9.18
CA ALA A 99 -2.14 -17.99 9.08
C ALA A 99 -3.12 -18.72 8.15
N VAL A 100 -2.64 -19.39 7.10
CA VAL A 100 -3.49 -20.23 6.25
C VAL A 100 -3.97 -21.47 7.00
N ARG A 101 -3.12 -22.13 7.80
CA ARG A 101 -3.45 -23.39 8.47
C ARG A 101 -4.21 -23.24 9.80
N ASP A 102 -3.99 -22.14 10.52
CA ASP A 102 -4.53 -21.91 11.86
C ASP A 102 -5.49 -20.69 11.87
N PRO A 103 -6.81 -20.89 11.98
CA PRO A 103 -7.80 -19.81 12.03
C PRO A 103 -7.65 -18.85 13.21
N GLY A 104 -7.17 -19.33 14.36
CA GLY A 104 -6.96 -18.50 15.55
C GLY A 104 -5.78 -17.54 15.35
N PHE A 105 -4.66 -18.09 14.86
CA PHE A 105 -3.51 -17.29 14.46
C PHE A 105 -3.85 -16.33 13.31
N ARG A 106 -4.67 -16.77 12.33
CA ARG A 106 -5.14 -15.92 11.22
C ARG A 106 -5.86 -14.67 11.71
N SER A 107 -6.79 -14.84 12.64
CA SER A 107 -7.61 -13.73 13.16
C SER A 107 -6.74 -12.71 13.90
N MET A 108 -5.81 -13.19 14.72
CA MET A 108 -4.82 -12.35 15.40
C MET A 108 -3.88 -11.65 14.40
N PHE A 109 -3.39 -12.37 13.39
CA PHE A 109 -2.53 -11.82 12.35
C PHE A 109 -3.22 -10.71 11.55
N PHE A 110 -4.49 -10.89 11.16
CA PHE A 110 -5.26 -9.85 10.49
C PHE A 110 -5.52 -8.64 11.40
N MET A 111 -5.79 -8.84 12.69
CA MET A 111 -5.93 -7.74 13.64
C MET A 111 -4.64 -6.92 13.75
N LEU A 112 -3.49 -7.60 13.82
CA LEU A 112 -2.17 -6.95 13.85
C LEU A 112 -1.88 -6.20 12.55
N LEU A 113 -2.17 -6.81 11.40
CA LEU A 113 -2.06 -6.14 10.10
C LEU A 113 -2.93 -4.89 10.04
N GLN A 114 -4.19 -4.97 10.48
CA GLN A 114 -5.08 -3.82 10.50
C GLN A 114 -4.63 -2.73 11.49
N LYS A 115 -4.05 -3.09 12.63
CA LYS A 115 -3.53 -2.13 13.60
C LYS A 115 -2.27 -1.41 13.09
N GLN A 116 -1.35 -2.14 12.47
CA GLN A 116 -0.04 -1.61 12.06
C GLN A 116 -0.07 -1.00 10.67
N PHE A 117 -0.80 -1.63 9.74
CA PHE A 117 -0.93 -1.17 8.37
C PHE A 117 -2.30 -0.54 8.11
N GLY A 118 -3.17 -0.32 9.09
CA GLY A 118 -4.53 0.21 8.85
C GLY A 118 -4.57 1.50 8.05
N GLU A 119 -3.64 2.43 8.31
CA GLU A 119 -3.49 3.68 7.55
C GLU A 119 -2.89 3.42 6.14
N TYR A 120 -1.91 2.52 6.02
CA TYR A 120 -1.27 2.18 4.74
C TYR A 120 -2.14 1.31 3.83
N LEU A 121 -2.94 0.41 4.40
CA LEU A 121 -3.96 -0.39 3.74
C LEU A 121 -5.10 0.51 3.26
N ARG A 122 -5.39 1.62 3.94
CA ARG A 122 -6.30 2.63 3.39
C ARG A 122 -5.71 3.32 2.16
N GLN A 123 -4.42 3.66 2.18
CA GLN A 123 -3.74 4.24 1.02
C GLN A 123 -3.64 3.25 -0.16
N THR A 124 -3.26 1.99 0.09
CA THR A 124 -3.27 0.92 -0.93
C THR A 124 -4.67 0.41 -1.28
N SER A 125 -5.69 0.65 -0.45
CA SER A 125 -7.09 0.37 -0.82
C SER A 125 -7.64 1.35 -1.85
N THR A 126 -6.94 2.47 -2.10
CA THR A 126 -7.30 3.39 -3.18
C THR A 126 -6.55 3.11 -4.47
N SER A 127 -5.61 2.16 -4.49
CA SER A 127 -4.86 1.80 -5.70
C SER A 127 -5.12 0.37 -6.15
N TYR A 128 -5.29 0.19 -7.46
CA TYR A 128 -5.47 -1.11 -8.08
C TYR A 128 -4.18 -1.51 -8.80
N LEU A 129 -3.57 -2.61 -8.35
CA LEU A 129 -2.42 -3.21 -9.02
C LEU A 129 -2.88 -4.07 -10.19
N VAL A 130 -2.49 -3.68 -11.40
CA VAL A 130 -2.89 -4.37 -12.63
C VAL A 130 -1.97 -5.57 -12.87
N THR A 131 -2.57 -6.76 -12.96
CA THR A 131 -1.83 -7.99 -13.24
C THR A 131 -1.81 -8.30 -14.74
N LYS A 132 -0.95 -9.25 -15.16
CA LYS A 132 -0.92 -9.70 -16.55
C LYS A 132 -2.26 -10.32 -16.97
N GLU A 133 -2.88 -11.07 -16.07
CA GLU A 133 -4.18 -11.72 -16.28
C GLU A 133 -5.28 -10.68 -16.53
N ASP A 134 -5.21 -9.51 -15.92
CA ASP A 134 -6.16 -8.42 -16.17
C ASP A 134 -6.09 -7.90 -17.60
N VAL A 135 -4.87 -7.68 -18.09
CA VAL A 135 -4.64 -7.19 -19.45
C VAL A 135 -5.08 -8.24 -20.47
N GLU A 136 -4.81 -9.51 -20.21
CA GLU A 136 -5.24 -10.62 -21.06
C GLU A 136 -6.77 -10.78 -21.07
N LEU A 137 -7.42 -10.65 -19.91
CA LEU A 137 -8.88 -10.67 -19.78
C LEU A 137 -9.49 -9.51 -20.57
N PHE A 138 -8.95 -8.30 -20.40
CA PHE A 138 -9.41 -7.13 -21.15
C PHE A 138 -9.25 -7.32 -22.66
N GLU A 139 -8.12 -7.87 -23.12
CA GLU A 139 -7.88 -8.13 -24.53
C GLU A 139 -8.89 -9.13 -25.11
N LYS A 140 -9.24 -10.19 -24.37
CA LYS A 140 -10.27 -11.16 -24.77
C LYS A 140 -11.64 -10.48 -24.91
N LEU A 141 -12.07 -9.75 -23.88
CA LEU A 141 -13.35 -9.02 -23.88
C LEU A 141 -13.45 -8.03 -25.05
N MET A 142 -12.34 -7.33 -25.36
CA MET A 142 -12.33 -6.39 -26.48
C MET A 142 -12.35 -7.08 -27.86
N LYS A 143 -11.77 -8.27 -28.00
CA LYS A 143 -11.82 -9.04 -29.25
C LYS A 143 -13.23 -9.54 -29.57
N GLU A 144 -14.00 -9.88 -28.55
CA GLU A 144 -15.38 -10.38 -28.69
C GLU A 144 -16.37 -9.25 -29.03
N ASP A 145 -16.24 -8.09 -28.38
CA ASP A 145 -17.25 -7.01 -28.46
C ASP A 145 -16.93 -5.92 -29.52
N ARG A 146 -15.71 -5.88 -30.10
CA ARG A 146 -15.26 -4.75 -30.92
C ARG A 146 -14.58 -5.13 -32.23
N ALA A 147 -14.71 -4.22 -33.20
CA ALA A 147 -13.99 -4.31 -34.46
C ALA A 147 -12.46 -4.32 -34.27
N LYS A 148 -11.76 -5.00 -35.19
CA LYS A 148 -10.32 -5.27 -35.12
C LYS A 148 -9.44 -4.03 -34.91
N SER A 149 -9.74 -2.97 -35.64
CA SER A 149 -9.04 -1.69 -35.52
C SER A 149 -9.23 -1.08 -34.14
N THR A 150 -10.46 -1.11 -33.62
CA THR A 150 -10.82 -0.46 -32.36
C THR A 150 -10.20 -1.15 -31.16
N TRP A 151 -10.28 -2.48 -31.07
CA TRP A 151 -9.69 -3.18 -29.92
C TRP A 151 -8.16 -3.09 -29.90
N LYS A 152 -7.50 -3.17 -31.06
CA LYS A 152 -6.05 -2.98 -31.17
C LYS A 152 -5.62 -1.59 -30.71
N THR A 153 -6.34 -0.55 -31.13
CA THR A 153 -6.05 0.81 -30.69
C THR A 153 -6.21 0.94 -29.18
N ARG A 154 -7.30 0.42 -28.61
CA ARG A 154 -7.56 0.50 -27.16
C ARG A 154 -6.55 -0.26 -26.32
N ILE A 155 -6.17 -1.48 -26.72
CA ILE A 155 -5.18 -2.28 -25.97
C ILE A 155 -3.79 -1.64 -26.01
N ASN A 156 -3.41 -1.02 -27.13
CA ASN A 156 -2.13 -0.34 -27.24
C ASN A 156 -2.08 0.89 -26.33
N TYR A 157 -3.10 1.75 -26.37
CA TYR A 157 -3.18 2.89 -25.45
C TYR A 157 -3.18 2.45 -23.98
N LEU A 158 -3.94 1.41 -23.65
CA LEU A 158 -3.94 0.86 -22.29
C LEU A 158 -2.55 0.39 -21.87
N ARG A 159 -1.86 -0.42 -22.69
CA ARG A 159 -0.53 -0.95 -22.35
C ARG A 159 0.50 0.15 -22.14
N HIS A 160 0.52 1.16 -23.00
CA HIS A 160 1.40 2.32 -22.82
C HIS A 160 1.12 3.04 -21.51
N THR A 161 -0.14 3.35 -21.24
CA THR A 161 -0.53 4.03 -20.00
C THR A 161 -0.25 3.20 -18.74
N LEU A 162 -0.47 1.88 -18.79
CA LEU A 162 -0.13 1.00 -17.68
C LEU A 162 1.37 0.98 -17.42
N ALA A 163 2.20 0.98 -18.47
CA ALA A 163 3.65 1.07 -18.33
C ALA A 163 4.08 2.41 -17.70
N ASP A 164 3.51 3.53 -18.15
CA ASP A 164 3.81 4.86 -17.61
C ASP A 164 3.41 4.97 -16.12
N LEU A 165 2.32 4.32 -15.73
CA LEU A 165 1.80 4.29 -14.35
C LEU A 165 2.42 3.18 -13.47
N ASN A 166 3.44 2.47 -13.96
CA ASN A 166 4.04 1.32 -13.27
C ASN A 166 3.02 0.25 -12.83
N TYR A 167 2.00 0.03 -13.65
CA TYR A 167 0.90 -0.92 -13.42
C TYR A 167 0.08 -0.66 -12.14
N GLU A 168 0.17 0.54 -11.57
CA GLU A 168 -0.58 0.92 -10.38
C GLU A 168 -1.56 2.06 -10.69
N LEU A 169 -2.86 1.76 -10.58
CA LEU A 169 -3.93 2.73 -10.84
C LEU A 169 -4.42 3.33 -9.53
N SER A 170 -4.17 4.61 -9.28
CA SER A 170 -4.82 5.36 -8.19
C SER A 170 -5.59 6.57 -8.74
N PRO A 171 -6.61 7.08 -8.02
CA PRO A 171 -7.37 8.25 -8.45
C PRO A 171 -6.49 9.45 -8.80
N ASP A 172 -5.50 9.76 -7.96
CA ASP A 172 -4.61 10.90 -8.13
C ASP A 172 -3.70 10.72 -9.36
N LYS A 173 -3.04 9.56 -9.47
CA LYS A 173 -2.18 9.24 -10.63
C LYS A 173 -2.95 9.29 -11.94
N LEU A 174 -4.16 8.73 -11.98
CA LEU A 174 -5.01 8.74 -13.17
C LEU A 174 -5.43 10.15 -13.55
N LYS A 175 -5.81 10.97 -12.57
CA LYS A 175 -6.24 12.36 -12.80
C LYS A 175 -5.09 13.22 -13.33
N GLU A 176 -3.92 13.16 -12.69
CA GLU A 176 -2.73 13.89 -13.11
C GLU A 176 -2.28 13.47 -14.51
N TYR A 177 -2.14 12.16 -14.75
CA TYR A 177 -1.71 11.63 -16.04
C TYR A 177 -2.64 12.03 -17.21
N ILE A 178 -3.96 12.02 -16.99
CA ILE A 178 -4.90 12.45 -18.03
C ILE A 178 -4.85 13.97 -18.26
N LEU A 179 -4.61 14.77 -17.22
CA LEU A 179 -4.45 16.21 -17.36
C LEU A 179 -3.20 16.56 -18.17
N GLU A 180 -2.06 15.97 -17.82
CA GLU A 180 -0.79 16.15 -18.54
C GLU A 180 -0.91 15.73 -20.01
N LEU A 181 -1.48 14.54 -20.28
CA LEU A 181 -1.73 14.09 -21.65
C LEU A 181 -2.67 15.02 -22.41
N ALA A 182 -3.64 15.64 -21.74
CA ALA A 182 -4.59 16.54 -22.38
C ALA A 182 -3.98 17.90 -22.71
N GLU A 183 -2.98 18.34 -21.94
CA GLU A 183 -2.16 19.53 -22.23
C GLU A 183 -1.28 19.29 -23.45
N GLU A 184 -0.66 18.11 -23.55
CA GLU A 184 0.16 17.74 -24.71
C GLU A 184 -0.66 17.48 -25.98
N ASN A 185 -1.66 16.60 -25.88
CA ASN A 185 -2.45 16.15 -27.01
C ASN A 185 -3.84 15.63 -26.60
N LYS A 186 -4.86 16.49 -26.77
CA LYS A 186 -6.25 16.17 -26.45
C LYS A 186 -6.79 14.91 -27.13
N SER A 187 -6.35 14.60 -28.36
CA SER A 187 -6.82 13.40 -29.07
C SER A 187 -6.24 12.13 -28.47
N ARG A 188 -4.95 12.16 -28.09
CA ARG A 188 -4.30 11.06 -27.39
C ARG A 188 -4.94 10.85 -26.02
N ALA A 189 -5.10 11.93 -25.26
CA ALA A 189 -5.75 11.90 -23.95
C ALA A 189 -7.18 11.34 -24.01
N GLU A 190 -7.95 11.68 -25.05
CA GLU A 190 -9.29 11.14 -25.25
C GLU A 190 -9.28 9.62 -25.46
N HIS A 191 -8.39 9.10 -26.31
CA HIS A 191 -8.28 7.67 -26.57
C HIS A 191 -7.81 6.90 -25.33
N THR A 192 -6.81 7.44 -24.63
CA THR A 192 -6.30 6.90 -23.38
C THR A 192 -7.37 6.86 -22.30
N ALA A 193 -8.09 7.96 -22.07
CA ALA A 193 -9.18 8.04 -21.10
C ALA A 193 -10.32 7.05 -21.41
N LYS A 194 -10.67 6.85 -22.69
CA LYS A 194 -11.65 5.85 -23.11
C LYS A 194 -11.18 4.42 -22.84
N ALA A 195 -9.92 4.12 -23.12
CA ALA A 195 -9.34 2.80 -22.86
C ALA A 195 -9.34 2.49 -21.35
N LEU A 196 -8.88 3.44 -20.53
CA LEU A 196 -8.84 3.31 -19.06
C LEU A 196 -10.23 3.15 -18.46
N LYS A 197 -11.21 4.01 -18.80
CA LYS A 197 -12.57 3.88 -18.26
C LYS A 197 -13.20 2.54 -18.59
N LEU A 198 -12.93 2.01 -19.78
CA LEU A 198 -13.45 0.71 -20.19
C LEU A 198 -12.74 -0.43 -19.45
N PHE A 199 -11.43 -0.36 -19.29
CA PHE A 199 -10.67 -1.33 -18.50
C PHE A 199 -11.17 -1.38 -17.05
N ILE A 200 -11.37 -0.22 -16.42
CA ILE A 200 -11.91 -0.11 -15.06
C ILE A 200 -13.32 -0.72 -14.99
N LYS A 201 -14.17 -0.41 -15.98
CA LYS A 201 -15.56 -0.88 -16.02
C LYS A 201 -15.68 -2.40 -16.19
N GLU A 202 -14.84 -2.99 -17.04
CA GLU A 202 -14.98 -4.39 -17.47
C GLU A 202 -14.08 -5.35 -16.67
N VAL A 203 -12.94 -4.89 -16.12
CA VAL A 203 -11.99 -5.75 -15.41
C VAL A 203 -11.93 -5.40 -13.92
N VAL A 204 -11.59 -4.15 -13.59
CA VAL A 204 -11.41 -3.74 -12.18
C VAL A 204 -12.69 -3.93 -11.39
N ARG A 205 -13.85 -3.58 -11.98
CA ARG A 205 -15.17 -3.76 -11.36
C ARG A 205 -15.52 -5.20 -11.00
N LEU A 206 -14.98 -6.19 -11.72
CA LEU A 206 -15.21 -7.60 -11.41
C LEU A 206 -14.45 -8.05 -10.16
N ARG A 207 -13.32 -7.40 -9.86
CA ARG A 207 -12.50 -7.72 -8.68
C ARG A 207 -12.91 -6.89 -7.47
N ASP A 208 -13.06 -5.59 -7.66
CA ASP A 208 -13.46 -4.66 -6.62
C ASP A 208 -14.38 -3.58 -7.20
N SER A 209 -15.68 -3.71 -6.94
CA SER A 209 -16.66 -2.77 -7.47
C SER A 209 -16.61 -1.40 -6.78
N HIS A 210 -16.10 -1.31 -5.55
CA HIS A 210 -16.01 -0.04 -4.83
C HIS A 210 -14.84 0.78 -5.37
N LEU A 211 -13.66 0.18 -5.41
CA LEU A 211 -12.45 0.79 -5.97
C LEU A 211 -12.63 1.15 -7.44
N ALA A 212 -13.29 0.30 -8.23
CA ALA A 212 -13.61 0.60 -9.62
C ALA A 212 -14.42 1.89 -9.77
N ARG A 213 -15.33 2.18 -8.84
CA ARG A 213 -16.13 3.42 -8.87
C ARG A 213 -15.26 4.63 -8.61
N GLU A 214 -14.40 4.57 -7.58
CA GLU A 214 -13.47 5.66 -7.25
C GLU A 214 -12.52 5.95 -8.42
N LEU A 215 -11.90 4.92 -8.98
CA LEU A 215 -11.01 5.05 -10.14
C LEU A 215 -11.76 5.58 -11.37
N TYR A 216 -12.98 5.11 -11.61
CA TYR A 216 -13.77 5.56 -12.75
C TYR A 216 -14.15 7.04 -12.64
N ASP A 217 -14.51 7.51 -11.44
CA ASP A 217 -14.98 8.89 -11.21
C ASP A 217 -13.83 9.90 -11.04
N SER A 218 -12.60 9.43 -10.80
CA SER A 218 -11.41 10.26 -10.57
C SER A 218 -11.03 11.20 -11.73
N PHE A 219 -11.36 10.84 -12.98
CA PHE A 219 -11.07 11.64 -14.16
C PHE A 219 -12.23 11.70 -15.17
N LYS A 220 -12.25 12.78 -15.96
CA LYS A 220 -13.18 12.98 -17.07
C LYS A 220 -12.47 12.72 -18.40
N ILE A 221 -13.23 12.28 -19.40
CA ILE A 221 -12.69 12.11 -20.76
C ILE A 221 -12.51 13.52 -21.36
N PRO A 222 -11.28 13.97 -21.68
CA PRO A 222 -11.07 15.22 -22.39
C PRO A 222 -11.65 15.07 -23.79
N LYS A 223 -12.46 16.04 -24.23
CA LYS A 223 -13.06 16.04 -25.57
C LYS A 223 -12.14 16.75 -26.55
N ALA A 224 -11.63 16.05 -27.55
CA ALA A 224 -10.97 16.69 -28.68
C ALA A 224 -12.01 17.43 -29.54
N LYS A 225 -11.69 18.65 -30.01
CA LYS A 225 -12.52 19.33 -30.99
C LYS A 225 -12.37 18.62 -32.33
N THR A 226 -13.47 18.16 -32.92
CA THR A 226 -13.46 17.57 -34.25
C THR A 226 -13.12 18.65 -35.29
N SER A 227 -12.11 18.41 -36.12
CA SER A 227 -11.74 19.30 -37.23
C SER A 227 -12.59 19.07 -38.49
N TYR A 228 -13.69 18.31 -38.39
CA TYR A 228 -14.58 18.10 -39.52
C TYR A 228 -15.47 19.33 -39.69
N LYS A 229 -15.13 20.15 -40.68
CA LYS A 229 -16.07 21.11 -41.27
C LYS A 229 -16.72 20.38 -42.46
N PRO A 230 -18.03 20.07 -42.43
CA PRO A 230 -18.68 19.57 -43.63
C PRO A 230 -18.45 20.55 -44.77
N ILE A 231 -18.13 20.03 -45.95
CA ILE A 231 -18.11 20.85 -47.17
C ILE A 231 -19.54 21.34 -47.36
N ASN A 232 -19.75 22.66 -47.29
CA ASN A 232 -21.03 23.24 -47.67
C ASN A 232 -21.26 22.92 -49.15
N LEU A 233 -22.33 22.18 -49.45
CA LEU A 233 -22.72 21.94 -50.83
C LEU A 233 -23.08 23.29 -51.49
N THR A 234 -22.48 23.59 -52.63
CA THR A 234 -22.84 24.74 -53.44
C THR A 234 -24.25 24.54 -54.02
N ILE A 235 -24.98 25.62 -54.31
CA ILE A 235 -26.34 25.57 -54.87
C ILE A 235 -26.42 24.66 -56.12
N ASP A 236 -25.35 24.66 -56.92
CA ASP A 236 -25.24 23.82 -58.12
C ASP A 236 -25.17 22.33 -57.79
N THR A 237 -24.41 21.95 -56.76
CA THR A 237 -24.31 20.55 -56.32
C THR A 237 -25.59 20.08 -55.62
N MET A 238 -26.29 20.97 -54.91
CA MET A 238 -27.60 20.66 -54.34
C MET A 238 -28.64 20.40 -55.44
N SER A 239 -28.65 21.21 -56.51
CA SER A 239 -29.59 21.05 -57.62
C SER A 239 -29.41 19.71 -58.34
N VAL A 240 -28.16 19.29 -58.57
CA VAL A 240 -27.85 17.99 -59.18
C VAL A 240 -28.30 16.83 -58.29
N VAL A 241 -28.02 16.88 -56.98
CA VAL A 241 -28.42 15.81 -56.04
C VAL A 241 -29.95 15.72 -55.93
N ILE A 242 -30.65 16.85 -55.91
CA ILE A 242 -32.12 16.88 -55.85
C ILE A 242 -32.72 16.29 -57.12
N VAL A 243 -32.26 16.70 -58.30
CA VAL A 243 -32.74 16.17 -59.59
C VAL A 243 -32.45 14.67 -59.72
N SER A 244 -31.25 14.21 -59.34
CA SER A 244 -30.92 12.78 -59.33
C SER A 244 -31.77 11.98 -58.34
N SER A 245 -32.14 12.56 -57.18
CA SER A 245 -33.01 11.90 -56.20
C SER A 245 -34.48 11.83 -56.62
N LEU A 246 -34.95 12.82 -57.40
CA LEU A 246 -36.29 12.85 -57.98
C LEU A 246 -36.42 11.89 -59.18
N SER A 247 -35.37 11.79 -60.01
CA SER A 247 -35.37 10.87 -61.16
C SER A 247 -35.41 9.39 -60.75
N TYR A 248 -34.89 9.05 -59.57
CA TYR A 248 -34.97 7.68 -59.01
C TYR A 248 -36.33 7.36 -58.36
N LYS A 249 -37.11 8.37 -57.98
CA LYS A 249 -38.45 8.18 -57.39
C LYS A 249 -39.57 8.00 -58.42
N PHE A 250 -39.27 8.19 -59.71
CA PHE A 250 -40.24 8.06 -60.81
C PHE A 250 -40.20 6.71 -61.55
N TRP A 251 -39.34 5.77 -61.12
CA TRP A 251 -39.22 4.42 -61.69
C TRP A 251 -39.58 3.29 -60.70
N TYR A 252 -40.57 3.53 -59.84
CA TYR A 252 -41.33 2.49 -59.13
C TYR A 252 -42.81 2.84 -59.11
#